data_AF-A0A4U5PHV9-F1
#
_entry.id   AF-A0A4U5PHV9-F1
#
_cell.length_a   1.000
_cell.length_b   1.000
_cell.length_c   1.000
_cell.angle_alpha   90.00
_cell.angle_beta   90.00
_cell.angle_gamma   90.00
#
_symmetry.space_group_name_H-M   'P 1'
#
loop_
_entity.id
_entity.type
_entity.pdbx_description
1 polymer ?
#
loop_
_entity_poly.entity_id
_entity_poly.type
_entity_poly.pdbx_seq_one_letter_code
_entity_poly.pdbx_strand_id
1 'polypeptide(L)'
;MFVFVPIGPSHFSKKWPVFVWLVVSWIFLLCYSVATAILLSKNLHLEDGHPLKTALYVVLVLNIIGGFVHLMLTVAVFEEKSTKKGFCLVGMYLVYQILMFLIGVSGMIYLITQYPNYIYGAGFGAVMTFLFLPPLIIFFFQYFRFMRARNHPPRFCHRQYPNVFYTEDEMPDYISHAGQSVHGKRSVVSMDGRFKSVLRPSI
;
A
#
# COMPACT_ATOMS: atom_id res chain seq x y z
N MET A 1 13.86 -34.71 13.03
CA MET A 1 14.45 -33.40 12.67
C MET A 1 13.70 -32.85 11.46
N PHE A 2 12.81 -31.90 11.68
CA PHE A 2 12.02 -31.28 10.62
C PHE A 2 12.84 -30.16 9.98
N VAL A 3 13.02 -30.19 8.67
CA VAL A 3 13.66 -29.10 7.93
C VAL A 3 12.64 -28.67 6.89
N PHE A 4 12.04 -27.51 7.12
CA PHE A 4 11.10 -26.89 6.21
C PHE A 4 11.87 -25.91 5.34
N VAL A 5 11.81 -26.11 4.03
CA VAL A 5 12.33 -25.14 3.06
C VAL A 5 11.17 -24.18 2.78
N PRO A 6 11.25 -22.90 3.18
CA PRO A 6 10.24 -21.93 2.81
C PRO A 6 10.28 -21.75 1.29
N ILE A 7 9.28 -22.29 0.59
CA ILE A 7 9.06 -21.99 -0.83
C ILE A 7 8.23 -20.72 -0.89
N GLY A 8 8.88 -19.59 -0.63
CA GLY A 8 8.31 -18.26 -0.79
C GLY A 8 8.39 -17.40 0.47
N PRO A 9 8.38 -16.06 0.31
CA PRO A 9 8.57 -15.15 1.43
C PRO A 9 7.33 -15.13 2.35
N SER A 10 7.52 -15.00 3.67
CA SER A 10 6.50 -15.01 4.74
C SER A 10 5.39 -13.95 4.56
N HIS A 11 4.15 -14.26 4.99
CA HIS A 11 2.95 -13.44 4.70
C HIS A 11 2.73 -12.25 5.67
N PHE A 12 3.24 -12.31 6.90
CA PHE A 12 2.83 -11.36 7.95
C PHE A 12 3.61 -10.02 8.02
N SER A 13 4.79 -9.87 7.41
CA SER A 13 5.56 -8.60 7.48
C SER A 13 5.42 -7.66 6.27
N LYS A 14 4.59 -8.00 5.28
CA LYS A 14 4.62 -7.36 3.94
C LYS A 14 3.59 -6.26 3.65
N LYS A 15 2.66 -5.98 4.57
CA LYS A 15 1.70 -4.87 4.38
C LYS A 15 2.31 -3.50 4.68
N TRP A 16 3.28 -3.47 5.59
CA TRP A 16 3.96 -2.25 6.01
C TRP A 16 4.67 -1.50 4.88
N PRO A 17 5.45 -2.15 4.00
CA PRO A 17 6.05 -1.48 2.85
C PRO A 17 5.03 -0.78 1.96
N VAL A 18 3.89 -1.44 1.68
CA VAL A 18 2.80 -0.88 0.88
C VAL A 18 2.21 0.37 1.55
N PHE A 19 1.98 0.30 2.86
CA PHE A 19 1.46 1.43 3.64
C PHE A 19 2.43 2.61 3.69
N VAL A 20 3.73 2.38 3.80
CA VAL A 20 4.75 3.44 3.83
C VAL A 20 4.72 4.24 2.53
N TRP A 21 4.69 3.58 1.37
CA TRP A 21 4.67 4.28 0.07
C TRP A 21 3.40 5.09 -0.14
N LEU A 22 2.28 4.58 0.37
CA LEU A 22 1.03 5.33 0.41
C LEU A 22 1.16 6.59 1.27
N VAL A 23 1.62 6.48 2.52
CA VAL A 23 1.79 7.64 3.42
C VAL A 23 2.75 8.67 2.81
N VAL A 24 3.84 8.22 2.18
CA VAL A 24 4.77 9.10 1.47
C VAL A 24 4.07 9.85 0.33
N SER A 25 3.23 9.17 -0.46
CA SER A 25 2.46 9.83 -1.53
C SER A 25 1.48 10.88 -0.98
N TRP A 26 0.88 10.64 0.19
CA TRP A 26 0.01 11.58 0.88
C TRP A 26 0.74 12.85 1.33
N ILE A 27 1.97 12.72 1.80
CA ILE A 27 2.79 13.87 2.21
C ILE A 27 2.99 14.82 1.02
N PHE A 28 3.31 14.30 -0.16
CA PHE A 28 3.47 15.13 -1.36
C PHE A 28 2.18 15.84 -1.78
N LEU A 29 1.03 15.16 -1.71
CA LEU A 29 -0.28 15.75 -2.00
C LEU A 29 -0.65 16.86 -1.00
N LEU A 30 -0.34 16.66 0.28
CA LEU A 30 -0.54 17.67 1.32
C LEU A 30 0.38 18.88 1.10
N CYS A 31 1.66 18.66 0.79
CA CYS A 31 2.60 19.74 0.46
C CYS A 31 2.11 20.57 -0.75
N TYR A 32 1.58 19.91 -1.78
CA TYR A 32 0.96 20.58 -2.93
C TYR A 32 -0.22 21.45 -2.49
N SER A 33 -1.14 20.89 -1.69
CA SER A 33 -2.33 21.60 -1.21
C SER A 33 -1.98 22.80 -0.33
N VAL A 34 -0.99 22.67 0.56
CA VAL A 34 -0.48 23.76 1.40
C VAL A 34 0.12 24.87 0.54
N ALA A 35 0.89 24.53 -0.50
CA ALA A 35 1.42 25.53 -1.42
C ALA A 35 0.32 26.29 -2.17
N THR A 36 -0.72 25.59 -2.64
CA THR A 36 -1.89 26.24 -3.25
C THR A 36 -2.59 27.18 -2.25
N ALA A 37 -2.76 26.75 -1.00
CA ALA A 37 -3.37 27.58 0.05
C ALA A 37 -2.55 28.84 0.37
N ILE A 38 -1.21 28.73 0.41
CA ILE A 38 -0.31 29.88 0.59
C ILE A 38 -0.38 30.83 -0.61
N LEU A 39 -0.45 30.30 -1.83
CA LEU A 39 -0.63 31.14 -3.02
C LEU A 39 -1.98 31.85 -3.01
N LEU A 40 -3.04 31.17 -2.61
CA LEU A 40 -4.35 31.78 -2.46
C LEU A 40 -4.33 32.87 -1.39
N SER A 41 -3.71 32.62 -0.24
CA SER A 41 -3.68 33.60 0.86
C SER A 41 -2.93 34.89 0.48
N LYS A 42 -1.82 34.78 -0.27
CA LYS A 42 -1.09 35.93 -0.80
C LYS A 42 -1.90 36.75 -1.82
N ASN A 43 -2.86 36.12 -2.49
CA ASN A 43 -3.68 36.72 -3.53
C ASN A 43 -5.12 37.04 -3.07
N LEU A 44 -5.40 36.98 -1.76
CA LEU A 44 -6.73 37.30 -1.21
C LEU A 44 -7.17 38.73 -1.50
N HIS A 45 -6.22 39.65 -1.63
CA HIS A 45 -6.45 41.06 -1.92
C HIS A 45 -6.98 41.34 -3.33
N LEU A 46 -6.94 40.35 -4.23
CA LEU A 46 -7.50 40.49 -5.58
C LEU A 46 -9.03 40.58 -5.51
N GLU A 47 -9.60 41.38 -6.41
CA GLU A 47 -11.05 41.56 -6.55
C GLU A 47 -11.78 40.22 -6.74
N ASP A 48 -13.01 40.16 -6.22
CA ASP A 48 -13.86 39.02 -6.43
C ASP A 48 -14.21 38.88 -7.92
N GLY A 49 -13.95 37.69 -8.48
CA GLY A 49 -14.06 37.44 -9.90
C GLY A 49 -12.72 37.50 -10.66
N HIS A 50 -11.62 37.91 -10.02
CA HIS A 50 -10.31 37.85 -10.66
C HIS A 50 -9.95 36.39 -11.05
N PRO A 51 -9.61 36.12 -12.32
CA PRO A 51 -9.47 34.76 -12.84
C PRO A 51 -8.45 33.90 -12.07
N LEU A 52 -7.35 34.50 -11.61
CA LEU A 52 -6.34 33.82 -10.79
C LEU A 52 -6.90 33.37 -9.43
N LYS A 53 -7.67 34.23 -8.75
CA LYS A 53 -8.25 33.94 -7.43
C LYS A 53 -9.24 32.77 -7.57
N THR A 54 -10.11 32.84 -8.57
CA THR A 54 -11.06 31.77 -8.91
C THR A 54 -10.35 30.46 -9.25
N ALA A 55 -9.30 30.50 -10.08
CA ALA A 55 -8.54 29.31 -10.44
C ALA A 55 -7.88 28.65 -9.22
N LEU A 56 -7.29 29.43 -8.32
CA LEU A 56 -6.68 28.92 -7.08
C LEU A 56 -7.71 28.30 -6.15
N TYR A 57 -8.91 28.89 -6.02
CA TYR A 57 -10.03 28.29 -5.29
C TYR A 57 -10.47 26.95 -5.89
N VAL A 58 -10.65 26.90 -7.21
CA VAL A 58 -11.06 25.68 -7.92
C VAL A 58 -10.02 24.57 -7.71
N VAL A 59 -8.73 24.88 -7.87
CA VAL A 59 -7.64 23.92 -7.61
C VAL A 59 -7.67 23.42 -6.17
N LEU A 60 -7.88 24.30 -5.19
CA LEU A 60 -7.95 23.91 -3.78
C LEU A 60 -9.14 22.99 -3.51
N VAL A 61 -10.33 23.30 -4.04
CA VAL A 61 -11.53 22.45 -3.90
C VAL A 61 -11.34 21.10 -4.57
N LEU A 62 -10.79 21.08 -5.79
CA LEU A 62 -10.47 19.84 -6.51
C LEU A 62 -9.44 18.99 -5.76
N ASN A 63 -8.46 19.61 -5.10
CA ASN A 63 -7.50 18.89 -4.27
C ASN A 63 -8.15 18.26 -3.03
N ILE A 64 -9.10 18.95 -2.39
CA ILE A 64 -9.81 18.40 -1.22
C ILE A 64 -10.67 17.21 -1.63
N ILE A 65 -11.49 17.38 -2.68
CA ILE A 65 -12.33 16.31 -3.23
C ILE A 65 -11.44 15.16 -3.69
N GLY A 66 -10.36 15.48 -4.40
CA GLY A 66 -9.42 14.50 -4.89
C GLY A 66 -8.71 13.74 -3.77
N GLY A 67 -8.34 14.42 -2.68
CA GLY A 67 -7.76 13.79 -1.49
C GLY A 67 -8.74 12.81 -0.83
N PHE A 68 -10.02 13.17 -0.76
CA PHE A 68 -11.05 12.28 -0.22
C PHE A 68 -11.28 11.05 -1.11
N VAL A 69 -11.41 11.24 -2.43
CA VAL A 69 -11.56 10.13 -3.38
C VAL A 69 -10.33 9.22 -3.36
N HIS A 70 -9.13 9.79 -3.27
CA HIS A 70 -7.87 9.06 -3.14
C HIS A 70 -7.83 8.22 -1.86
N LEU A 71 -8.30 8.74 -0.73
CA LEU A 71 -8.44 7.99 0.53
C LEU A 71 -9.40 6.81 0.37
N MET A 72 -10.59 7.06 -0.17
CA MET A 72 -11.64 6.06 -0.33
C MET A 72 -11.18 4.92 -1.25
N LEU A 73 -10.54 5.25 -2.38
CA LEU A 73 -9.98 4.25 -3.30
C LEU A 73 -8.85 3.45 -2.63
N THR A 74 -8.01 4.10 -1.84
CA THR A 74 -6.93 3.43 -1.11
C THR A 74 -7.47 2.42 -0.11
N VAL A 75 -8.45 2.82 0.71
CA VAL A 75 -9.10 1.94 1.69
C VAL A 75 -9.81 0.80 0.97
N ALA A 76 -10.59 1.10 -0.08
CA ALA A 76 -11.29 0.09 -0.87
C ALA A 76 -10.33 -0.93 -1.49
N VAL A 77 -9.20 -0.49 -2.04
CA VAL A 77 -8.16 -1.37 -2.58
C VAL A 77 -7.58 -2.23 -1.46
N PHE A 78 -7.26 -1.65 -0.30
CA PHE A 78 -6.62 -2.38 0.80
C PHE A 78 -7.53 -3.41 1.47
N GLU A 79 -8.82 -3.11 1.62
CA GLU A 79 -9.80 -3.99 2.26
C GLU A 79 -10.32 -5.10 1.34
N GLU A 80 -10.16 -4.95 0.02
CA GLU A 80 -10.71 -5.89 -0.94
C GLU A 80 -10.09 -7.29 -0.79
N LYS A 81 -10.97 -8.27 -0.56
CA LYS A 81 -10.59 -9.66 -0.36
C LYS A 81 -10.59 -10.46 -1.66
N SER A 82 -11.42 -10.07 -2.61
CA SER A 82 -11.52 -10.69 -3.92
C SER A 82 -10.42 -10.20 -4.84
N THR A 83 -9.62 -11.12 -5.38
CA THR A 83 -8.54 -10.73 -6.29
C THR A 83 -9.03 -10.14 -7.60
N LYS A 84 -10.14 -10.64 -8.16
CA LYS A 84 -10.76 -10.06 -9.37
C LYS A 84 -11.21 -8.61 -9.15
N LYS A 85 -11.93 -8.34 -8.05
CA LYS A 85 -12.37 -6.98 -7.72
C LYS A 85 -11.18 -6.08 -7.36
N GLY A 86 -10.17 -6.62 -6.68
CA GLY A 86 -8.95 -5.89 -6.33
C GLY A 86 -8.18 -5.42 -7.56
N PHE A 87 -8.05 -6.25 -8.61
CA PHE A 87 -7.45 -5.82 -9.88
C PHE A 87 -8.25 -4.71 -10.56
N CYS A 88 -9.59 -4.81 -10.57
CA CYS A 88 -10.46 -3.79 -11.15
C CYS A 88 -10.35 -2.45 -10.40
N LEU A 89 -10.40 -2.49 -9.06
CA LEU A 89 -10.23 -1.32 -8.20
C LEU A 89 -8.86 -0.66 -8.39
N VAL A 90 -7.79 -1.45 -8.49
CA VAL A 90 -6.45 -0.91 -8.81
C VAL A 90 -6.42 -0.25 -10.19
N GLY A 91 -7.10 -0.83 -11.18
CA GLY A 91 -7.23 -0.23 -12.51
C GLY A 91 -7.97 1.11 -12.47
N MET A 92 -9.11 1.17 -11.78
CA MET A 92 -9.84 2.43 -11.54
C MET A 92 -8.96 3.45 -10.81
N TYR A 93 -8.19 2.98 -9.83
CA TYR A 93 -7.30 3.84 -9.07
C TYR A 93 -6.17 4.40 -9.95
N LEU A 94 -5.55 3.60 -10.81
CA LEU A 94 -4.55 4.06 -11.78
C LEU A 94 -5.12 5.11 -12.75
N VAL A 95 -6.33 4.88 -13.29
CA VAL A 95 -6.99 5.84 -14.18
C VAL A 95 -7.25 7.16 -13.46
N TYR A 96 -7.78 7.09 -12.24
CA TYR A 96 -8.00 8.27 -11.40
C TYR A 96 -6.70 9.05 -11.18
N GLN A 97 -5.59 8.36 -10.90
CA GLN A 97 -4.30 9.00 -10.65
C GLN A 97 -3.72 9.67 -11.90
N ILE A 98 -3.83 9.01 -13.05
CA ILE A 98 -3.40 9.60 -14.33
C ILE A 98 -4.23 10.86 -14.61
N LEU A 99 -5.54 10.81 -14.39
CA LEU A 99 -6.42 11.96 -14.59
C LEU A 99 -6.04 13.13 -13.68
N MET A 100 -5.83 12.87 -12.38
CA MET A 100 -5.42 13.90 -11.41
C MET A 100 -4.04 14.48 -11.75
N PHE A 101 -3.10 13.64 -12.19
CA PHE A 101 -1.78 14.09 -12.63
C PHE A 101 -1.88 15.01 -13.85
N LEU A 102 -2.66 14.63 -14.86
CA LEU A 102 -2.87 15.45 -16.06
C LEU A 102 -3.53 16.79 -15.70
N ILE A 103 -4.58 16.78 -14.88
CA ILE A 103 -5.22 18.02 -14.40
C ILE A 103 -4.23 18.91 -13.65
N GLY A 104 -3.45 18.32 -12.74
CA GLY A 104 -2.45 19.05 -11.95
C GLY A 104 -1.34 19.67 -12.81
N VAL A 105 -0.78 18.92 -13.76
CA VAL A 105 0.26 19.41 -14.67
C VAL A 105 -0.29 20.46 -15.62
N SER A 106 -1.45 20.24 -16.24
CA SER A 106 -2.10 21.21 -17.13
C SER A 106 -2.43 22.51 -16.39
N GLY A 107 -2.95 22.43 -15.16
CA GLY A 107 -3.22 23.59 -14.32
C GLY A 107 -1.96 24.39 -14.00
N MET A 108 -0.84 23.71 -13.73
CA MET A 108 0.44 24.38 -13.47
C MET A 108 1.05 25.02 -14.71
N ILE A 109 0.99 24.36 -15.87
CA ILE A 109 1.43 24.94 -17.14
C ILE A 109 0.61 26.19 -17.46
N TYR A 110 -0.71 26.13 -17.26
CA TYR A 110 -1.59 27.28 -17.41
C TYR A 110 -1.19 28.43 -16.48
N LEU A 111 -0.95 28.16 -15.19
CA LEU A 111 -0.53 29.18 -14.23
C LEU A 111 0.83 29.81 -14.58
N ILE A 112 1.81 29.01 -15.01
CA ILE A 112 3.13 29.53 -15.41
C ILE A 112 3.04 30.40 -16.66
N THR A 113 2.22 29.99 -17.64
CA THR A 113 2.09 30.70 -18.92
C THR A 113 1.27 31.99 -18.80
N GLN A 114 0.19 31.98 -18.03
CA GLN A 114 -0.67 33.16 -17.86
C GLN A 114 -0.17 34.12 -16.77
N TYR A 115 0.54 33.61 -15.76
CA TYR A 115 0.95 34.41 -14.61
C TYR A 115 2.43 34.13 -14.24
N PRO A 116 3.38 34.65 -15.03
CA PRO A 116 4.81 34.37 -14.86
C PRO A 116 5.36 34.83 -13.49
N ASN A 117 4.73 35.82 -12.87
CA ASN A 117 5.09 36.27 -11.51
C ASN A 117 4.93 35.18 -10.43
N TYR A 118 4.19 34.10 -10.72
CA TYR A 118 3.97 32.97 -9.82
C TYR A 118 4.78 31.73 -10.20
N ILE A 119 5.80 31.87 -11.05
CA ILE A 119 6.63 30.76 -11.54
C ILE A 119 7.21 29.90 -10.40
N TYR A 120 7.60 30.51 -9.28
CA TYR A 120 8.13 29.76 -8.14
C TYR A 120 7.06 28.95 -7.41
N GLY A 121 5.85 29.50 -7.27
CA GLY A 121 4.74 28.81 -6.62
C GLY A 121 4.19 27.67 -7.48
N ALA A 122 3.95 27.96 -8.77
CA ALA A 122 3.51 26.97 -9.73
C ALA A 122 4.61 25.92 -10.00
N GLY A 123 5.87 26.35 -10.04
CA GLY A 123 7.04 25.47 -10.17
C GLY A 123 7.19 24.52 -8.99
N PHE A 124 7.05 25.01 -7.75
CA PHE A 124 7.02 24.15 -6.57
C PHE A 124 5.89 23.11 -6.63
N GLY A 125 4.69 23.55 -7.01
CA GLY A 125 3.56 22.65 -7.14
C GLY A 125 3.78 21.60 -8.24
N ALA A 126 4.36 21.97 -9.38
CA ALA A 126 4.75 21.03 -10.42
C ALA A 126 5.76 19.99 -9.89
N VAL A 127 6.79 20.44 -9.17
CA VAL A 127 7.78 19.54 -8.54
C VAL A 127 7.11 18.55 -7.60
N MET A 128 6.17 19.00 -6.75
CA MET A 128 5.44 18.11 -5.84
C MET A 128 4.57 17.09 -6.59
N THR A 129 3.90 17.51 -7.67
CA THR A 129 3.13 16.61 -8.55
C THR A 129 4.03 15.55 -9.22
N PHE A 130 5.26 15.92 -9.61
CA PHE A 130 6.22 14.96 -10.14
C PHE A 130 6.77 14.01 -9.07
N LEU A 131 7.09 14.52 -7.88
CA LEU A 131 7.59 13.72 -6.75
C LEU A 131 6.54 12.76 -6.16
N PHE A 132 5.25 13.05 -6.38
CA PHE A 132 4.16 12.16 -6.05
C PHE A 132 4.16 10.86 -6.88
N LEU A 133 4.66 10.90 -8.13
CA LEU A 133 4.57 9.79 -9.07
C LEU A 133 5.38 8.54 -8.65
N PRO A 134 6.67 8.64 -8.26
CA PRO A 134 7.47 7.47 -7.92
C PRO A 134 6.94 6.68 -6.72
N PRO A 135 6.58 7.28 -5.57
CA PRO A 135 5.97 6.57 -4.45
C PRO A 135 4.70 5.82 -4.85
N LEU A 136 3.86 6.44 -5.68
CA LEU A 136 2.62 5.86 -6.16
C LEU A 136 2.89 4.65 -7.09
N ILE A 137 3.85 4.77 -8.01
CA ILE A 137 4.25 3.66 -8.88
C ILE A 137 4.78 2.49 -8.03
N ILE A 138 5.66 2.76 -7.07
CA ILE A 138 6.20 1.73 -6.18
C ILE A 138 5.08 1.07 -5.38
N PHE A 139 4.12 1.85 -4.86
CA PHE A 139 2.92 1.34 -4.20
C PHE A 139 2.18 0.33 -5.09
N PHE A 140 1.88 0.68 -6.34
CA PHE A 140 1.16 -0.22 -7.24
C PHE A 140 1.94 -1.51 -7.52
N PHE A 141 3.25 -1.42 -7.79
CA PHE A 141 4.08 -2.60 -8.00
C PHE A 141 4.11 -3.53 -6.78
N GLN A 142 4.27 -2.96 -5.58
CA GLN A 142 4.25 -3.74 -4.34
C GLN A 142 2.87 -4.34 -4.08
N TYR A 143 1.81 -3.59 -4.35
CA TYR A 143 0.44 -4.05 -4.22
C TYR A 143 0.13 -5.22 -5.17
N PHE A 144 0.55 -5.15 -6.44
CA PHE A 144 0.42 -6.28 -7.38
C PHE A 144 1.20 -7.51 -6.92
N ARG A 145 2.42 -7.32 -6.39
CA ARG A 145 3.21 -8.43 -5.82
C ARG A 145 2.51 -9.04 -4.61
N PHE A 146 1.92 -8.22 -3.75
CA PHE A 146 1.13 -8.67 -2.60
C PHE A 146 -0.10 -9.48 -3.06
N MET A 147 -0.86 -8.97 -4.01
CA MET A 147 -2.04 -9.67 -4.57
C MET A 147 -1.66 -11.00 -5.23
N ARG A 148 -0.54 -11.06 -5.95
CA ARG A 148 -0.03 -12.30 -6.54
C ARG A 148 0.39 -13.32 -5.48
N ALA A 149 1.04 -12.89 -4.41
CA ALA A 149 1.42 -13.75 -3.29
C ALA A 149 0.21 -14.27 -2.49
N ARG A 150 -0.91 -13.53 -2.50
CA ARG A 150 -2.17 -13.98 -1.90
C ARG A 150 -2.86 -15.08 -2.71
N ASN A 151 -2.81 -15.03 -4.04
CA ASN A 151 -3.36 -16.08 -4.92
C ASN A 151 -2.51 -17.37 -4.91
N HIS A 152 -1.21 -17.25 -4.63
CA HIS A 152 -0.28 -18.37 -4.52
C HIS A 152 0.43 -18.31 -3.17
N PRO A 153 -0.26 -18.65 -2.06
CA PRO A 153 0.37 -18.67 -0.77
C PRO A 153 1.57 -19.63 -0.79
N PRO A 154 2.68 -19.28 -0.13
CA PRO A 154 3.81 -20.18 0.02
C PRO A 154 3.32 -21.49 0.63
N ARG A 155 3.70 -22.60 -0.01
CA ARG A 155 3.34 -23.94 0.45
C ARG A 155 4.55 -24.55 1.14
N PHE A 156 4.33 -25.03 2.36
CA PHE A 156 5.33 -25.76 3.12
C PHE A 156 5.17 -27.25 2.81
N CYS A 157 6.22 -27.86 2.29
CA CYS A 157 6.25 -29.28 1.99
C CYS A 157 6.73 -30.05 3.23
N HIS A 158 6.04 -31.12 3.59
CA HIS A 158 6.49 -32.00 4.67
C HIS A 158 7.67 -32.86 4.19
N ARG A 159 8.83 -32.76 4.83
CA ARG A 159 10.05 -33.47 4.39
C ARG A 159 9.91 -34.99 4.28
N GLN A 160 9.14 -35.61 5.17
CA GLN A 160 8.89 -37.07 5.15
C GLN A 160 7.70 -37.48 4.28
N TYR A 161 6.84 -36.51 3.91
CA TYR A 161 5.66 -36.74 3.10
C TYR A 161 5.61 -35.68 1.99
N PRO A 162 6.43 -35.83 0.94
CA PRO A 162 6.65 -34.77 -0.06
C PRO A 162 5.39 -34.37 -0.83
N ASN A 163 4.33 -35.19 -0.78
CA ASN A 163 3.04 -34.92 -1.38
C ASN A 163 2.08 -34.14 -0.46
N VAL A 164 2.47 -33.89 0.79
CA VAL A 164 1.66 -33.15 1.76
C VAL A 164 2.17 -31.72 1.84
N PHE A 165 1.31 -30.80 1.43
CA PHE A 165 1.57 -29.38 1.42
C PHE A 165 0.65 -28.69 2.40
N TYR A 166 1.21 -27.81 3.23
CA TYR A 166 0.46 -26.96 4.13
C TYR A 166 0.57 -25.51 3.68
N THR A 167 -0.51 -24.75 3.75
CA THR A 167 -0.41 -23.29 3.83
C THR A 167 -0.07 -22.88 5.27
N GLU A 168 0.32 -21.62 5.48
CA GLU A 168 0.68 -21.09 6.82
C GLU A 168 -0.49 -21.24 7.81
N ASP A 169 -1.74 -21.08 7.34
CA ASP A 169 -2.96 -21.18 8.16
C ASP A 169 -3.43 -22.63 8.39
N GLU A 170 -3.03 -23.57 7.52
CA GLU A 170 -3.36 -25.00 7.62
C GLU A 170 -2.26 -25.80 8.34
N MET A 171 -1.15 -25.15 8.70
CA MET A 171 -0.03 -25.81 9.32
C MET A 171 -0.37 -26.18 10.78
N PRO A 172 -0.35 -27.48 11.15
CA PRO A 172 -0.67 -27.91 12.50
C PRO A 172 0.24 -27.25 13.55
N ASP A 173 -0.30 -26.95 14.74
CA ASP A 173 0.43 -26.22 15.80
C ASP A 173 1.74 -26.90 16.24
N TYR A 174 1.79 -28.23 16.25
CA TYR A 174 3.01 -28.97 16.58
C TYR A 174 4.12 -28.80 15.53
N ILE A 175 3.77 -28.35 14.32
CA ILE A 175 4.69 -28.02 13.23
C ILE A 175 5.07 -26.53 13.26
N SER A 176 4.12 -25.63 13.55
CA SER A 176 4.37 -24.18 13.66
C SER A 176 5.37 -23.81 14.75
N HIS A 177 5.39 -24.58 15.85
CA HIS A 177 6.34 -24.38 16.95
C HIS A 177 7.67 -25.14 16.80
N ALA A 178 7.78 -26.10 15.88
CA ALA A 178 9.01 -26.88 15.67
C ALA A 178 10.16 -26.06 15.04
N GLY A 179 9.86 -24.88 14.49
CA GLY A 179 10.84 -23.90 13.98
C GLY A 179 11.47 -23.00 15.05
N GLN A 180 10.91 -22.95 16.27
CA GLN A 180 11.54 -22.28 17.41
C GLN A 180 12.59 -23.21 18.05
N SER A 181 13.61 -23.61 17.27
CA SER A 181 14.83 -24.14 17.86
C SER A 181 15.55 -23.00 18.57
N VAL A 182 15.22 -22.86 19.84
CA VAL A 182 16.05 -22.32 20.92
C VAL A 182 17.52 -22.34 20.53
N HIS A 183 18.10 -21.14 20.43
CA HIS A 183 19.53 -20.95 20.44
C HIS A 183 20.03 -21.37 21.83
N GLY A 184 20.34 -22.65 22.01
CA GLY A 184 20.82 -23.15 23.29
C GLY A 184 20.53 -24.62 23.53
N LYS A 185 21.60 -25.42 23.42
CA LYS A 185 21.77 -26.81 23.90
C LYS A 185 20.91 -27.90 23.24
N ARG A 186 21.64 -28.82 22.59
CA ARG A 186 21.21 -30.19 22.27
C ARG A 186 20.48 -30.80 23.47
N SER A 187 19.24 -31.22 23.25
CA SER A 187 18.61 -32.28 24.02
C SER A 187 18.15 -33.33 23.01
N VAL A 188 18.85 -34.46 23.02
CA VAL A 188 18.46 -35.66 22.28
C VAL A 188 17.27 -36.24 23.03
N VAL A 189 16.07 -36.11 22.48
CA VAL A 189 14.91 -36.87 22.95
C VAL A 189 14.84 -38.14 22.10
N SER A 190 15.18 -39.25 22.75
CA SER A 190 15.04 -40.60 22.22
C SER A 190 13.57 -40.91 21.92
N MET A 191 13.31 -41.42 20.72
CA MET A 191 12.04 -42.07 20.40
C MET A 191 11.96 -43.39 21.17
N ASP A 192 11.03 -43.48 22.11
CA ASP A 192 10.47 -44.78 22.49
C ASP A 192 8.97 -44.75 22.25
N GLY A 193 8.54 -45.57 21.30
CA GLY A 193 7.15 -45.75 20.95
C GLY A 193 6.37 -46.34 22.12
N ARG A 194 5.34 -45.62 22.57
CA ARG A 194 4.21 -46.22 23.27
C ARG A 194 2.98 -45.35 23.09
N PHE A 195 2.07 -45.80 22.22
CA PHE A 195 0.67 -45.41 22.22
C PHE A 195 0.11 -45.61 23.64
N LYS A 196 -0.34 -44.52 24.29
CA LYS A 196 -1.30 -44.60 25.39
C LYS A 196 -2.55 -43.84 24.96
N SER A 197 -3.55 -44.60 24.54
CA SER A 197 -4.94 -44.16 24.55
C SER A 197 -5.33 -43.81 25.98
N VAL A 198 -5.68 -42.55 26.23
CA VAL A 198 -6.41 -42.16 27.45
C VAL A 198 -7.74 -41.59 26.99
N LEU A 199 -8.66 -42.51 26.72
CA LEU A 199 -10.10 -42.27 26.88
C LEU A 199 -10.34 -42.11 28.39
N ARG A 200 -10.80 -40.94 28.83
CA ARG A 200 -11.47 -40.81 30.13
C ARG A 200 -12.93 -41.21 29.95
N PRO A 201 -13.48 -42.13 30.75
CA PRO A 201 -14.86 -42.03 31.15
C PRO A 201 -14.94 -41.34 32.51
N SER A 202 -15.97 -40.51 32.61
CA SER A 202 -16.46 -39.81 33.78
C SER A 202 -17.12 -40.74 34.80
N ILE A 203 -16.93 -40.37 36.07
CA ILE A 203 -17.51 -40.86 37.35
C ILE A 203 -16.75 -42.03 37.99
#